data_AF-A0A6L2ZXH4-F1
#
_entry.id   AF-A0A6L2ZXH4-F1
#
_cell.length_a   1.000
_cell.length_b   1.000
_cell.length_c   1.000
_cell.angle_alpha   90.00
_cell.angle_beta   90.00
_cell.angle_gamma   90.00
#
_symmetry.space_group_name_H-M   'P 1'
#
loop_
_entity.id
_entity.type
_entity.pdbx_description
1 polymer ?
#
loop_
_entity_poly.entity_id
_entity_poly.type
_entity_poly.pdbx_seq_one_letter_code
_entity_poly.pdbx_strand_id
1 'polypeptide(L)'
;MASKSKTKIYFWLKLDENFFKNIIIKKARKAGGDTMVIIYQRLMLESLSTDGILYYEGALDNLSEELSLSLDEDVEKIQMTLAFFTKYGLIQIDDNQNADMLQVHALVEQETNWARYQRENRKKKEAKKLDNVQPVSNQCPTEKEIELEKELKIDIDIENREKEPSSLLAEFLNLFINFSSKNLSKKAITQVEFLKLPSFQQEQAVIGAKNYIEWYKNENPEDTKGQYSVNSANFLSNMMFMDYQETPKTVQGTLGGMI
;
A
#
# COMPACT_ATOMS: atom_id res chain seq x y z
N MET A 1 23.26 -24.17 -3.81
CA MET A 1 22.28 -23.22 -3.21
C MET A 1 21.36 -22.75 -4.32
N ALA A 2 20.04 -22.69 -4.12
CA ALA A 2 19.12 -22.18 -5.15
C ALA A 2 19.00 -20.65 -5.03
N SER A 3 19.36 -19.91 -6.08
CA SER A 3 19.15 -18.47 -6.13
C SER A 3 17.66 -18.17 -6.31
N LYS A 4 17.02 -17.59 -5.29
CA LYS A 4 15.68 -16.99 -5.45
C LYS A 4 15.79 -15.85 -6.48
N SER A 5 15.22 -16.06 -7.67
CA SER A 5 15.10 -15.01 -8.67
C SER A 5 14.22 -13.88 -8.12
N LYS A 6 14.76 -12.66 -8.05
CA LYS A 6 13.97 -11.48 -7.64
C LYS A 6 12.81 -11.30 -8.63
N THR A 7 11.58 -11.35 -8.14
CA THR A 7 10.38 -11.07 -8.94
C THR A 7 10.46 -9.66 -9.49
N LYS A 8 10.52 -9.51 -10.82
CA LYS A 8 10.55 -8.17 -11.46
C LYS A 8 9.27 -7.39 -11.11
N ILE A 9 9.41 -6.25 -10.46
CA ILE A 9 8.31 -5.31 -10.22
C ILE A 9 8.26 -4.36 -11.43
N TYR A 10 7.05 -3.95 -11.81
CA TYR A 10 6.82 -3.00 -12.89
C TYR A 10 5.92 -1.89 -12.37
N PHE A 11 6.34 -0.66 -12.54
CA PHE A 11 5.57 0.54 -12.21
C PHE A 11 5.07 1.21 -13.48
N TRP A 12 3.96 1.94 -13.40
CA TRP A 12 3.52 2.84 -14.46
C TRP A 12 2.79 4.04 -13.86
N LEU A 13 2.98 5.20 -14.48
CA LEU A 13 2.26 6.42 -14.15
C LEU A 13 0.98 6.47 -14.99
N LYS A 14 -0.19 6.58 -14.35
CA LYS A 14 -1.49 6.59 -15.01
C LYS A 14 -2.07 8.00 -15.06
N LEU A 15 -1.59 8.80 -16.02
CA LEU A 15 -2.07 10.16 -16.24
C LEU A 15 -3.56 10.16 -16.63
N ASP A 16 -4.37 10.95 -15.93
CA ASP A 16 -5.79 11.10 -16.22
C ASP A 16 -6.05 12.21 -17.26
N GLU A 17 -7.22 12.20 -17.88
CA GLU A 17 -7.60 13.15 -18.94
C GLU A 17 -7.56 14.63 -18.47
N ASN A 18 -7.65 14.87 -17.16
CA ASN A 18 -7.63 16.20 -16.57
C ASN A 18 -6.23 16.67 -16.15
N PHE A 19 -5.18 15.84 -16.27
CA PHE A 19 -3.79 16.24 -16.03
C PHE A 19 -3.42 17.50 -16.83
N PHE A 20 -3.62 17.48 -18.15
CA PHE A 20 -3.40 18.65 -19.00
C PHE A 20 -4.50 19.72 -18.88
N LYS A 21 -5.60 19.44 -18.18
CA LYS A 21 -6.65 20.44 -17.86
C LYS A 21 -6.30 21.24 -16.60
N ASN A 22 -5.47 20.70 -15.69
CA ASN A 22 -4.99 21.36 -14.48
C ASN A 22 -4.37 22.74 -14.80
N ILE A 23 -4.77 23.77 -14.04
CA ILE A 23 -4.33 25.14 -14.23
C ILE A 23 -2.82 25.33 -13.98
N ILE A 24 -2.22 24.54 -13.08
CA ILE A 24 -0.79 24.59 -12.77
C ILE A 24 0.02 24.00 -13.94
N ILE A 25 -0.40 22.83 -14.46
CA ILE A 25 0.21 22.20 -15.64
C ILE A 25 0.11 23.14 -16.87
N LYS A 26 -1.07 23.75 -17.10
CA LYS A 26 -1.25 24.78 -18.14
C LYS A 26 -0.34 26.01 -17.94
N LYS A 27 -0.02 26.36 -16.69
CA LYS A 27 0.87 27.49 -16.36
C LYS A 27 2.35 27.13 -16.55
N ALA A 28 2.75 25.90 -16.23
CA ALA A 28 4.08 25.36 -16.54
C ALA A 28 4.36 25.43 -18.05
N ARG A 29 3.43 24.91 -18.87
CA ARG A 29 3.50 24.99 -20.34
C ARG A 29 3.65 26.41 -20.89
N LYS A 30 3.10 27.42 -20.19
CA LYS A 30 3.22 28.84 -20.55
C LYS A 30 4.47 29.53 -20.01
N ALA A 31 5.17 28.94 -19.05
CA ALA A 31 6.33 29.54 -18.38
C ALA A 31 7.67 28.92 -18.83
N GLY A 32 7.74 27.58 -18.92
CA GLY A 32 8.93 26.82 -19.32
C GLY A 32 8.70 25.90 -20.53
N GLY A 33 7.66 26.19 -21.32
CA GLY A 33 7.26 25.35 -22.45
C GLY A 33 6.82 23.94 -22.05
N ASP A 34 6.68 23.05 -23.04
CA ASP A 34 6.33 21.66 -22.79
C ASP A 34 7.46 20.89 -22.09
N THR A 35 8.71 21.33 -22.26
CA THR A 35 9.91 20.79 -21.60
C THR A 35 9.75 20.68 -20.08
N MET A 36 9.27 21.75 -19.42
CA MET A 36 9.06 21.76 -17.96
C MET A 36 8.04 20.70 -17.51
N VAL A 37 7.02 20.41 -18.33
CA VAL A 37 6.00 19.37 -18.03
C VAL A 37 6.50 17.97 -18.39
N ILE A 38 7.38 17.84 -19.40
CA ILE A 38 8.07 16.59 -19.72
C ILE A 38 9.04 16.20 -18.59
N ILE A 39 9.86 17.15 -18.10
CA ILE A 39 10.76 16.93 -16.97
C ILE A 39 9.96 16.55 -15.72
N TYR A 40 8.85 17.24 -15.41
CA TYR A 40 7.99 16.86 -14.29
C TYR A 40 7.43 15.43 -14.40
N GLN A 41 7.07 14.96 -15.60
CA GLN A 41 6.68 13.56 -15.83
C GLN A 41 7.87 12.59 -15.71
N ARG A 42 9.08 12.95 -16.15
CA ARG A 42 10.29 12.12 -15.94
C ARG A 42 10.60 11.98 -14.45
N LEU A 43 10.56 13.08 -13.68
CA LEU A 43 10.72 13.10 -12.23
C LEU A 43 9.69 12.19 -11.53
N MET A 44 8.42 12.21 -11.97
CA MET A 44 7.42 11.26 -11.46
C MET A 44 7.82 9.80 -11.74
N LEU A 45 8.24 9.49 -12.97
CA LEU A 45 8.60 8.14 -13.40
C LEU A 45 9.79 7.56 -12.60
N GLU A 46 10.78 8.39 -12.27
CA GLU A 46 11.93 8.01 -11.44
C GLU A 46 11.49 7.70 -10.00
N SER A 47 10.68 8.60 -9.42
CA SER A 47 10.15 8.48 -8.06
C SER A 47 9.20 7.29 -7.84
N LEU A 48 8.78 6.58 -8.90
CA LEU A 48 7.89 5.42 -8.77
C LEU A 48 8.53 4.27 -8.00
N SER A 49 9.86 4.15 -8.03
CA SER A 49 10.60 3.11 -7.31
C SER A 49 10.65 3.33 -5.79
N THR A 50 10.37 4.56 -5.36
CA THR A 50 10.60 5.14 -4.02
C THR A 50 9.34 5.82 -3.48
N ASP A 51 8.16 5.38 -3.91
CA ASP A 51 6.83 5.83 -3.46
C ASP A 51 6.63 7.35 -3.53
N GLY A 52 7.06 7.96 -4.64
CA GLY A 52 6.95 9.41 -4.90
C GLY A 52 8.11 10.24 -4.38
N ILE A 53 9.05 9.68 -3.62
CA ILE A 53 10.17 10.43 -3.03
C ILE A 53 11.41 10.36 -3.92
N LEU A 54 11.92 11.50 -4.37
CA LEU A 54 13.25 11.62 -4.97
C LEU A 54 14.27 11.91 -3.87
N TYR A 55 15.07 10.92 -3.52
CA TYR A 55 16.12 11.07 -2.51
C TYR A 55 17.34 11.81 -3.08
N TYR A 56 17.97 12.61 -2.23
CA TYR A 56 19.29 13.19 -2.47
C TYR A 56 20.35 12.24 -1.89
N GLU A 57 21.22 11.69 -2.74
CA GLU A 57 22.25 10.72 -2.30
C GLU A 57 23.50 11.40 -1.71
N GLY A 58 23.70 12.70 -2.01
CA GLY A 58 24.86 13.47 -1.55
C GLY A 58 26.14 13.14 -2.32
N ALA A 59 25.99 12.67 -3.56
CA ALA A 59 27.08 12.32 -4.48
C ALA A 59 27.54 13.52 -5.34
N LEU A 60 26.66 14.52 -5.54
CA LEU A 60 26.93 15.80 -6.21
C LEU A 60 26.54 16.98 -5.30
N ASP A 61 26.76 18.23 -5.72
CA ASP A 61 26.61 19.40 -4.83
C ASP A 61 25.13 19.70 -4.45
N ASN A 62 24.16 19.14 -5.19
CA ASN A 62 22.73 19.25 -4.90
C ASN A 62 21.88 18.24 -5.70
N LEU A 63 20.64 18.00 -5.25
CA LEU A 63 19.66 17.12 -5.89
C LEU A 63 19.37 17.48 -7.37
N SER A 64 19.51 18.74 -7.80
CA SER A 64 19.24 19.09 -9.22
C SER A 64 20.31 18.55 -10.17
N GLU A 65 21.54 18.34 -9.69
CA GLU A 65 22.64 17.75 -10.46
C GLU A 65 22.53 16.22 -10.54
N GLU A 66 22.13 15.56 -9.44
CA GLU A 66 21.88 14.11 -9.44
C GLU A 66 20.71 13.74 -10.37
N LEU A 67 19.63 14.53 -10.32
CA LEU A 67 18.49 14.37 -11.23
C LEU A 67 18.81 14.79 -12.67
N SER A 68 19.71 15.76 -12.89
CA SER A 68 20.22 16.12 -14.22
C SER A 68 20.98 14.94 -14.84
N LEU A 69 21.84 14.28 -14.05
CA LEU A 69 22.64 13.14 -14.49
C LEU A 69 21.78 11.89 -14.77
N SER A 70 20.77 11.59 -13.93
CA SER A 70 19.88 10.44 -14.19
C SER A 70 18.95 10.68 -15.40
N LEU A 71 18.43 11.91 -15.55
CA LEU A 71 17.42 12.21 -16.56
C LEU A 71 17.98 12.64 -17.92
N ASP A 72 19.30 12.83 -18.07
CA ASP A 72 19.95 13.38 -19.28
C ASP A 72 19.29 14.71 -19.72
N GLU A 73 19.17 15.64 -18.78
CA GLU A 73 18.61 16.98 -18.95
C GLU A 73 19.45 18.02 -18.20
N ASP A 74 19.40 19.26 -18.66
CA ASP A 74 20.21 20.37 -18.14
C ASP A 74 19.82 20.75 -16.70
N VAL A 75 20.83 20.92 -15.83
CA VAL A 75 20.70 21.31 -14.40
C VAL A 75 19.81 22.55 -14.25
N GLU A 76 19.95 23.57 -15.12
CA GLU A 76 19.12 24.79 -15.04
C GLU A 76 17.64 24.45 -15.28
N LYS A 77 17.33 23.57 -16.23
CA LYS A 77 15.94 23.13 -16.48
C LYS A 77 15.39 22.31 -15.32
N ILE A 78 16.20 21.43 -14.72
CA ILE A 78 15.80 20.64 -13.54
C ILE A 78 15.46 21.60 -12.39
N GLN A 79 16.38 22.51 -12.06
CA GLN A 79 16.23 23.48 -10.98
C GLN A 79 15.02 24.41 -11.20
N MET A 80 14.83 24.93 -12.42
CA MET A 80 13.64 25.71 -12.79
C MET A 80 12.34 24.90 -12.64
N THR A 81 12.37 23.61 -12.98
CA THR A 81 11.20 22.72 -12.89
C THR A 81 10.84 22.42 -11.43
N LEU A 82 11.83 22.03 -10.61
CA LEU A 82 11.65 21.82 -9.17
C LEU A 82 11.13 23.10 -8.50
N ALA A 83 11.78 24.25 -8.70
CA ALA A 83 11.36 25.53 -8.14
C ALA A 83 9.95 25.95 -8.59
N PHE A 84 9.55 25.66 -9.84
CA PHE A 84 8.19 25.92 -10.31
C PHE A 84 7.18 25.05 -9.58
N PHE A 85 7.37 23.73 -9.52
CA PHE A 85 6.37 22.82 -8.96
C PHE A 85 6.30 22.86 -7.43
N THR A 86 7.41 23.11 -6.73
CA THR A 86 7.42 23.42 -5.29
C THR A 86 6.61 24.69 -4.99
N LYS A 87 6.75 25.75 -5.81
CA LYS A 87 5.98 27.00 -5.67
C LYS A 87 4.46 26.84 -5.79
N TYR A 88 3.97 25.76 -6.40
CA TYR A 88 2.53 25.45 -6.48
C TYR A 88 2.10 24.25 -5.62
N GLY A 89 2.97 23.75 -4.73
CA GLY A 89 2.65 22.63 -3.84
C GLY A 89 2.40 21.30 -4.57
N LEU A 90 3.05 21.11 -5.71
CA LEU A 90 3.04 19.85 -6.48
C LEU A 90 4.35 19.03 -6.32
N ILE A 91 5.32 19.64 -5.63
CA ILE A 91 6.50 19.02 -5.02
C ILE A 91 6.62 19.61 -3.62
N GLN A 92 7.11 18.86 -2.64
CA GLN A 92 7.62 19.38 -1.38
C GLN A 92 9.09 18.98 -1.23
N ILE A 93 9.89 19.83 -0.59
CA ILE A 93 11.30 19.53 -0.27
C ILE A 93 11.39 19.37 1.24
N ASP A 94 12.01 18.29 1.72
CA ASP A 94 12.17 18.00 3.15
C ASP A 94 13.43 18.64 3.74
N ASP A 95 13.61 18.52 5.06
CA ASP A 95 14.78 19.04 5.78
C ASP A 95 16.12 18.38 5.34
N ASN A 96 16.07 17.25 4.64
CA ASN A 96 17.21 16.51 4.09
C ASN A 96 17.47 16.84 2.61
N GLN A 97 16.71 17.77 2.02
CA GLN A 97 16.72 18.15 0.60
C GLN A 97 16.12 17.12 -0.38
N ASN A 98 15.46 16.07 0.10
CA ASN A 98 14.68 15.13 -0.74
C ASN A 98 13.44 15.83 -1.31
N ALA A 99 12.95 15.41 -2.48
CA ALA A 99 11.75 15.96 -3.10
C ALA A 99 10.60 14.94 -3.16
N ASP A 100 9.54 15.17 -2.38
CA ASP A 100 8.29 14.40 -2.42
C ASP A 100 7.37 14.90 -3.55
N MET A 101 7.11 14.04 -4.52
CA MET A 101 6.28 14.28 -5.69
C MET A 101 4.80 14.03 -5.36
N LEU A 102 4.19 14.88 -4.53
CA LEU A 102 2.82 14.72 -3.97
C LEU A 102 1.73 14.18 -4.92
N GLN A 103 1.78 14.48 -6.22
CA GLN A 103 0.79 14.00 -7.19
C GLN A 103 0.95 12.50 -7.54
N VAL A 104 2.11 11.90 -7.30
CA VAL A 104 2.44 10.49 -7.60
C VAL A 104 1.61 9.54 -6.75
N HIS A 105 1.45 9.82 -5.45
CA HIS A 105 0.61 9.07 -4.51
C HIS A 105 -0.85 8.88 -4.99
N ALA A 106 -1.34 9.76 -5.86
CA ALA A 106 -2.70 9.72 -6.43
C ALA A 106 -2.77 9.12 -7.85
N LEU A 107 -1.63 8.86 -8.51
CA LEU A 107 -1.54 8.47 -9.94
C LEU A 107 -0.90 7.09 -10.16
N VAL A 108 -0.43 6.42 -9.10
CA VAL A 108 0.29 5.14 -9.17
C VAL A 108 -0.61 3.94 -8.91
N GLU A 109 -0.45 2.91 -9.75
CA GLU A 109 -0.93 1.55 -9.52
C GLU A 109 0.30 0.61 -9.61
N GLN A 110 0.37 -0.41 -8.74
CA GLN A 110 1.46 -1.39 -8.74
C GLN A 110 0.90 -2.81 -9.03
N GLU A 111 1.39 -3.50 -10.07
CA GLU A 111 1.07 -4.91 -10.33
C GLU A 111 2.32 -5.79 -10.18
N THR A 112 2.10 -6.97 -9.61
CA THR A 112 3.06 -8.08 -9.71
C THR A 112 3.00 -8.70 -11.12
N ASN A 113 4.05 -9.44 -11.52
CA ASN A 113 4.04 -10.21 -12.78
C ASN A 113 2.81 -11.11 -12.92
N TRP A 114 2.30 -11.65 -11.81
CA TRP A 114 1.11 -12.50 -11.79
C TRP A 114 -0.17 -11.75 -12.14
N ALA A 115 -0.35 -10.55 -11.58
CA ALA A 115 -1.49 -9.70 -11.90
C ALA A 115 -1.46 -9.27 -13.38
N ARG A 116 -0.30 -8.82 -13.89
CA ARG A 116 -0.10 -8.56 -15.33
C ARG A 116 -0.43 -9.78 -16.18
N TYR A 117 0.06 -10.97 -15.81
CA TYR A 117 -0.23 -12.21 -16.53
C TYR A 117 -1.74 -12.52 -16.57
N GLN A 118 -2.47 -12.31 -15.46
CA GLN A 118 -3.93 -12.43 -15.46
C GLN A 118 -4.63 -11.32 -16.27
N ARG A 119 -4.09 -10.10 -16.32
CA ARG A 119 -4.60 -8.97 -17.11
C ARG A 119 -4.43 -9.23 -18.62
N GLU A 120 -3.26 -9.73 -19.02
CA GLU A 120 -3.00 -10.23 -20.38
C GLU A 120 -3.89 -11.42 -20.75
N ASN A 121 -4.03 -12.43 -19.88
CA ASN A 121 -4.86 -13.59 -20.17
C ASN A 121 -6.36 -13.25 -20.26
N ARG A 122 -6.84 -12.24 -19.52
CA ARG A 122 -8.19 -11.68 -19.70
C ARG A 122 -8.32 -11.02 -21.09
N LYS A 123 -7.45 -10.07 -21.43
CA LYS A 123 -7.42 -9.43 -22.76
C LYS A 123 -7.31 -10.44 -23.91
N LYS A 124 -6.47 -11.47 -23.79
CA LYS A 124 -6.32 -12.55 -24.79
C LYS A 124 -7.57 -13.43 -24.89
N LYS A 125 -8.30 -13.69 -23.80
CA LYS A 125 -9.60 -14.38 -23.81
C LYS A 125 -10.72 -13.50 -24.39
N GLU A 126 -10.71 -12.20 -24.12
CA GLU A 126 -11.66 -11.22 -24.66
C GLU A 126 -11.47 -11.03 -26.16
N ALA A 127 -10.23 -10.86 -26.64
CA ALA A 127 -9.91 -10.83 -28.07
C ALA A 127 -10.33 -12.13 -28.78
N LYS A 128 -10.03 -13.31 -28.20
CA LYS A 128 -10.46 -14.60 -28.75
C LYS A 128 -11.97 -14.84 -28.72
N LYS A 129 -12.76 -14.08 -27.95
CA LYS A 129 -14.24 -14.15 -27.99
C LYS A 129 -14.84 -13.46 -29.21
N LEU A 130 -14.10 -12.58 -29.89
CA LEU A 130 -14.58 -11.85 -31.08
C LEU A 130 -14.41 -12.64 -32.39
N ASP A 131 -13.63 -13.73 -32.38
CA ASP A 131 -13.20 -14.46 -33.59
C ASP A 131 -13.71 -15.91 -33.63
N ASN A 132 -14.54 -16.31 -32.66
CA ASN A 132 -14.90 -17.72 -32.43
C ASN A 132 -16.26 -18.11 -33.05
N VAL A 133 -16.35 -18.03 -34.38
CA VAL A 133 -17.25 -18.94 -35.12
C VAL A 133 -16.68 -20.36 -34.96
N GLN A 134 -17.29 -21.16 -34.08
CA GLN A 134 -16.76 -22.49 -33.77
C GLN A 134 -17.02 -23.50 -34.89
N PRO A 135 -15.99 -24.23 -35.34
CA PRO A 135 -16.14 -25.63 -35.72
C PRO A 135 -16.00 -26.53 -34.49
N VAL A 136 -16.91 -27.48 -34.36
CA VAL A 136 -17.01 -28.45 -33.25
C VAL A 136 -16.01 -29.61 -33.36
N SER A 137 -15.95 -30.41 -32.30
CA SER A 137 -15.44 -31.81 -32.25
C SER A 137 -13.94 -32.04 -32.01
N ASN A 138 -13.64 -32.36 -30.75
CA ASN A 138 -12.92 -33.56 -30.30
C ASN A 138 -11.70 -34.05 -31.11
N GLN A 139 -10.52 -33.91 -30.51
CA GLN A 139 -9.63 -35.06 -30.27
C GLN A 139 -8.73 -34.78 -29.06
N CYS A 140 -8.66 -35.73 -28.12
CA CYS A 140 -7.77 -35.67 -26.96
C CYS A 140 -7.28 -37.08 -26.58
N PRO A 141 -5.98 -37.34 -26.77
CA PRO A 141 -5.17 -38.18 -25.90
C PRO A 141 -4.44 -37.24 -24.91
N THR A 142 -4.54 -37.35 -23.58
CA THR A 142 -4.23 -38.54 -22.73
C THR A 142 -2.77 -38.95 -22.96
N GLU A 143 -1.84 -38.84 -22.00
CA GLU A 143 -1.93 -39.21 -20.56
C GLU A 143 -1.51 -38.07 -19.59
N LYS A 144 -2.19 -37.89 -18.44
CA LYS A 144 -1.90 -38.41 -17.05
C LYS A 144 -0.53 -37.94 -16.53
N GLU A 145 -0.37 -37.54 -15.26
CA GLU A 145 -1.04 -38.04 -14.04
C GLU A 145 -2.27 -37.23 -13.55
N ILE A 146 -3.15 -37.93 -12.84
CA ILE A 146 -4.31 -37.41 -12.09
C ILE A 146 -4.41 -38.29 -10.83
N GLU A 147 -4.48 -37.72 -9.64
CA GLU A 147 -4.98 -38.41 -8.46
C GLU A 147 -5.83 -37.49 -7.57
N LEU A 148 -7.11 -37.88 -7.43
CA LEU A 148 -8.05 -37.61 -6.34
C LEU A 148 -8.50 -36.13 -6.10
N GLU A 149 -9.73 -35.83 -5.66
CA GLU A 149 -10.89 -36.71 -5.45
C GLU A 149 -12.25 -36.08 -5.86
N LYS A 150 -13.33 -36.79 -5.53
CA LYS A 150 -14.62 -36.83 -6.24
C LYS A 150 -15.55 -35.66 -5.97
N GLU A 151 -16.51 -35.58 -6.87
CA GLU A 151 -17.79 -34.88 -6.74
C GLU A 151 -18.46 -35.09 -5.37
N LEU A 152 -19.10 -34.03 -4.85
CA LEU A 152 -20.43 -34.13 -4.26
C LEU A 152 -21.13 -32.77 -4.36
N LYS A 153 -22.37 -32.76 -4.86
CA LYS A 153 -23.23 -31.57 -4.85
C LYS A 153 -23.94 -31.47 -3.51
N ILE A 154 -23.85 -30.30 -2.88
CA ILE A 154 -24.83 -29.84 -1.89
C ILE A 154 -25.17 -28.39 -2.26
N ASP A 155 -26.41 -28.14 -2.67
CA ASP A 155 -26.98 -26.80 -2.67
C ASP A 155 -27.42 -26.46 -1.25
N ILE A 156 -26.86 -25.41 -0.64
CA ILE A 156 -27.45 -24.64 0.47
C ILE A 156 -26.68 -23.32 0.66
N ASP A 157 -27.37 -22.34 1.23
CA ASP A 157 -26.88 -21.01 1.58
C ASP A 157 -25.66 -20.99 2.52
N ILE A 158 -24.93 -19.85 2.47
CA ILE A 158 -23.98 -19.33 3.49
C ILE A 158 -22.57 -20.00 3.56
N GLU A 159 -21.58 -19.18 3.93
CA GLU A 159 -20.14 -19.46 4.21
C GLU A 159 -19.11 -19.70 3.05
N ASN A 160 -18.12 -18.79 2.97
CA ASN A 160 -16.65 -18.98 2.96
C ASN A 160 -16.01 -20.24 2.30
N ARG A 161 -14.91 -20.19 1.54
CA ARG A 161 -13.87 -19.17 1.20
C ARG A 161 -13.28 -19.52 -0.21
N GLU A 162 -12.13 -19.13 -0.78
CA GLU A 162 -10.80 -18.55 -0.42
C GLU A 162 -10.38 -17.58 -1.58
N LYS A 163 -9.21 -16.90 -1.67
CA LYS A 163 -7.98 -16.92 -0.86
C LYS A 163 -7.93 -15.83 0.21
N GLU A 164 -7.42 -16.19 1.38
CA GLU A 164 -7.43 -15.33 2.56
C GLU A 164 -6.39 -14.18 2.50
N PRO A 165 -6.74 -12.96 2.95
CA PRO A 165 -5.75 -12.13 3.65
C PRO A 165 -5.34 -12.87 4.93
N SER A 166 -4.07 -12.83 5.33
CA SER A 166 -3.53 -13.63 6.44
C SER A 166 -4.48 -13.64 7.66
N SER A 167 -4.68 -14.82 8.27
CA SER A 167 -5.65 -15.00 9.38
C SER A 167 -5.45 -13.95 10.49
N LEU A 168 -4.20 -13.57 10.72
CA LEU A 168 -3.76 -12.48 11.60
C LEU A 168 -4.43 -11.13 11.28
N LEU A 169 -4.57 -10.74 10.01
CA LEU A 169 -5.25 -9.49 9.63
C LEU A 169 -6.76 -9.56 9.87
N ALA A 170 -7.39 -10.71 9.59
CA ALA A 170 -8.80 -10.92 9.90
C ALA A 170 -9.04 -10.88 11.42
N GLU A 171 -8.18 -11.54 12.20
CA GLU A 171 -8.20 -11.55 13.66
C GLU A 171 -7.98 -10.15 14.25
N PHE A 172 -6.95 -9.43 13.81
CA PHE A 172 -6.64 -8.05 14.23
C PHE A 172 -7.83 -7.09 13.99
N LEU A 173 -8.41 -7.13 12.79
CA LEU A 173 -9.57 -6.30 12.46
C LEU A 173 -10.78 -6.66 13.31
N ASN A 174 -11.06 -7.94 13.51
CA ASN A 174 -12.18 -8.40 14.33
C ASN A 174 -12.01 -7.99 15.80
N LEU A 175 -10.81 -8.09 16.37
CA LEU A 175 -10.51 -7.63 17.73
C LEU A 175 -10.89 -6.15 17.92
N PHE A 176 -10.39 -5.27 17.07
CA PHE A 176 -10.66 -3.82 17.19
C PHE A 176 -12.09 -3.43 16.82
N ILE A 177 -12.71 -4.06 15.81
CA ILE A 177 -14.09 -3.75 15.40
C ILE A 177 -15.10 -4.23 16.46
N ASN A 178 -14.90 -5.42 17.04
CA ASN A 178 -15.75 -5.94 18.10
C ASN A 178 -15.57 -5.17 19.42
N PHE A 179 -14.38 -4.63 19.68
CA PHE A 179 -14.11 -3.79 20.85
C PHE A 179 -14.70 -2.37 20.72
N SER A 180 -14.58 -1.74 19.55
CA SER A 180 -15.20 -0.42 19.33
C SER A 180 -15.56 -0.18 17.86
N SER A 181 -16.83 0.10 17.61
CA SER A 181 -17.41 0.24 16.26
C SER A 181 -16.80 1.37 15.43
N LYS A 182 -16.16 2.37 16.08
CA LYS A 182 -15.39 3.43 15.38
C LYS A 182 -14.33 2.87 14.42
N ASN A 183 -13.75 1.71 14.75
CA ASN A 183 -12.73 1.04 13.95
C ASN A 183 -13.25 0.51 12.61
N LEU A 184 -14.56 0.31 12.45
CA LEU A 184 -15.17 -0.03 11.16
C LEU A 184 -14.88 1.04 10.09
N SER A 185 -14.93 2.33 10.47
CA SER A 185 -14.57 3.46 9.59
C SER A 185 -13.07 3.53 9.26
N LYS A 186 -12.23 2.83 10.04
CA LYS A 186 -10.76 2.80 9.89
C LYS A 186 -10.25 1.52 9.21
N LYS A 187 -11.14 0.58 8.86
CA LYS A 187 -10.78 -0.73 8.30
C LYS A 187 -9.80 -0.65 7.12
N ALA A 188 -10.06 0.20 6.13
CA ALA A 188 -9.19 0.34 4.95
C ALA A 188 -7.77 0.84 5.30
N ILE A 189 -7.66 1.88 6.12
CA ILE A 189 -6.37 2.41 6.59
C ILE A 189 -5.64 1.35 7.44
N THR A 190 -6.37 0.67 8.32
CA THR A 190 -5.83 -0.41 9.17
C THR A 190 -5.27 -1.56 8.34
N GLN A 191 -5.95 -1.94 7.24
CA GLN A 191 -5.46 -2.95 6.30
C GLN A 191 -4.16 -2.52 5.62
N VAL A 192 -4.03 -1.24 5.23
CA VAL A 192 -2.80 -0.70 4.64
C VAL A 192 -1.65 -0.72 5.66
N GLU A 193 -1.84 -0.20 6.88
CA GLU A 193 -0.78 -0.19 7.90
C GLU A 193 -0.36 -1.60 8.32
N PHE A 194 -1.31 -2.54 8.47
CA PHE A 194 -0.99 -3.93 8.84
C PHE A 194 -0.18 -4.65 7.76
N LEU A 195 -0.44 -4.36 6.47
CA LEU A 195 0.29 -4.95 5.35
C LEU A 195 1.69 -4.36 5.14
N LYS A 196 2.00 -3.18 5.70
CA LYS A 196 3.37 -2.65 5.77
C LYS A 196 4.25 -3.43 6.77
N LEU A 197 3.66 -4.02 7.80
CA LEU A 197 4.40 -4.72 8.84
C LEU A 197 5.06 -6.01 8.30
N PRO A 198 6.35 -6.27 8.61
CA PRO A 198 6.97 -7.59 8.43
C PRO A 198 6.17 -8.69 9.13
N SER A 199 6.23 -9.93 8.63
CA SER A 199 5.41 -11.05 9.13
C SER A 199 5.47 -11.25 10.65
N PHE A 200 6.66 -11.12 11.26
CA PHE A 200 6.79 -11.23 12.72
C PHE A 200 6.07 -10.08 13.44
N GLN A 201 6.10 -8.86 12.91
CA GLN A 201 5.36 -7.73 13.47
C GLN A 201 3.84 -7.84 13.27
N GLN A 202 3.36 -8.57 12.25
CA GLN A 202 1.93 -8.90 12.11
C GLN A 202 1.44 -9.84 13.23
N GLU A 203 2.25 -10.81 13.63
CA GLU A 203 1.98 -11.69 14.79
C GLU A 203 2.00 -10.88 16.09
N GLN A 204 3.04 -10.06 16.28
CA GLN A 204 3.14 -9.14 17.43
C GLN A 204 1.97 -8.15 17.49
N ALA A 205 1.47 -7.66 16.36
CA ALA A 205 0.32 -6.76 16.29
C ALA A 205 -0.97 -7.42 16.79
N VAL A 206 -1.21 -8.70 16.46
CA VAL A 206 -2.35 -9.47 16.97
C VAL A 206 -2.24 -9.71 18.48
N ILE A 207 -1.05 -10.07 18.98
CA ILE A 207 -0.80 -10.27 20.42
C ILE A 207 -1.03 -8.96 21.18
N GLY A 208 -0.38 -7.88 20.72
CA GLY A 208 -0.51 -6.55 21.31
C GLY A 208 -1.95 -6.03 21.29
N ALA A 209 -2.71 -6.29 20.23
CA ALA A 209 -4.13 -5.91 20.16
C ALA A 209 -4.97 -6.57 21.26
N LYS A 210 -4.75 -7.86 21.54
CA LYS A 210 -5.47 -8.59 22.61
C LYS A 210 -5.14 -7.98 23.98
N ASN A 211 -3.85 -7.86 24.28
CA ASN A 211 -3.35 -7.38 25.57
C ASN A 211 -3.71 -5.90 25.81
N TYR A 212 -3.70 -5.06 24.77
CA TYR A 212 -4.17 -3.66 24.84
C TYR A 212 -5.67 -3.56 25.12
N ILE A 213 -6.49 -4.37 24.46
CA ILE A 213 -7.95 -4.36 24.63
C ILE A 213 -8.34 -4.89 26.03
N GLU A 214 -7.59 -5.86 26.56
CA GLU A 214 -7.75 -6.33 27.94
C GLU A 214 -7.31 -5.27 28.96
N TRP A 215 -6.12 -4.69 28.79
CA TRP A 215 -5.63 -3.57 29.60
C TRP A 215 -6.65 -2.44 29.70
N TYR A 216 -7.12 -1.95 28.55
CA TYR A 216 -8.01 -0.80 28.48
C TYR A 216 -9.31 -1.03 29.24
N LYS A 217 -9.90 -2.24 29.15
CA LYS A 217 -11.13 -2.62 29.87
C LYS A 217 -10.95 -2.64 31.38
N ASN A 218 -9.76 -3.01 31.86
CA ASN A 218 -9.44 -3.07 33.28
C ASN A 218 -9.22 -1.67 33.88
N GLU A 219 -8.53 -0.78 33.14
CA GLU A 219 -8.29 0.61 33.57
C GLU A 219 -9.49 1.54 33.36
N ASN A 220 -10.34 1.27 32.36
CA ASN A 220 -11.47 2.13 31.95
C ASN A 220 -12.81 1.36 31.95
N PRO A 221 -13.25 0.77 33.09
CA PRO A 221 -14.47 -0.05 33.14
C PRO A 221 -15.74 0.71 32.75
N GLU A 222 -15.78 2.03 32.94
CA GLU A 222 -16.87 2.91 32.53
C GLU A 222 -17.01 3.01 30.99
N ASP A 223 -15.92 2.92 30.24
CA ASP A 223 -15.92 3.01 28.77
C ASP A 223 -16.17 1.64 28.11
N THR A 224 -17.34 1.10 28.42
CA THR A 224 -17.87 -0.17 27.88
C THR A 224 -17.93 -0.28 26.34
N LYS A 225 -17.74 0.83 25.62
CA LYS A 225 -17.74 0.90 24.14
C LYS A 225 -16.36 1.18 23.54
N GLY A 226 -15.33 1.31 24.37
CA GLY A 226 -14.00 1.74 23.97
C GLY A 226 -14.03 3.06 23.19
N GLN A 227 -14.92 3.99 23.51
CA GLN A 227 -15.08 5.27 22.82
C GLN A 227 -13.78 6.08 22.83
N TYR A 228 -13.06 6.12 23.95
CA TYR A 228 -11.82 6.91 24.12
C TYR A 228 -10.53 6.14 23.80
N SER A 229 -10.63 4.84 23.49
CA SER A 229 -9.47 4.00 23.17
C SER A 229 -8.71 4.44 21.91
N VAL A 230 -7.47 3.97 21.76
CA VAL A 230 -6.71 4.11 20.51
C VAL A 230 -7.41 3.32 19.41
N ASN A 231 -7.53 3.91 18.22
CA ASN A 231 -8.14 3.25 17.07
C ASN A 231 -7.13 2.33 16.35
N SER A 232 -7.65 1.35 15.62
CA SER A 232 -6.86 0.27 15.00
C SER A 232 -5.77 0.73 14.04
N ALA A 233 -5.93 1.87 13.36
CA ALA A 233 -4.89 2.42 12.49
C ALA A 233 -3.77 3.09 13.31
N ASN A 234 -4.13 3.96 14.27
CA ASN A 234 -3.17 4.62 15.15
C ASN A 234 -2.36 3.61 15.99
N PHE A 235 -2.96 2.50 16.40
CA PHE A 235 -2.30 1.45 17.16
C PHE A 235 -1.16 0.76 16.36
N LEU A 236 -1.33 0.66 15.03
CA LEU A 236 -0.32 0.13 14.12
C LEU A 236 0.72 1.21 13.75
N SER A 237 0.28 2.41 13.35
CA SER A 237 1.19 3.48 12.89
C SER A 237 2.16 3.94 13.98
N ASN A 238 1.72 3.94 15.23
CA ASN A 238 2.52 4.33 16.38
C ASN A 238 3.28 3.15 16.99
N MET A 239 3.23 1.97 16.36
CA MET A 239 3.85 0.71 16.80
C MET A 239 3.48 0.26 18.23
N MET A 240 2.37 0.77 18.78
CA MET A 240 1.97 0.56 20.18
C MET A 240 1.86 -0.91 20.59
N PHE A 241 1.60 -1.81 19.63
CA PHE A 241 1.59 -3.25 19.90
C PHE A 241 2.88 -3.76 20.57
N MET A 242 4.03 -3.11 20.34
CA MET A 242 5.30 -3.45 20.98
C MET A 242 5.27 -3.32 22.52
N ASP A 243 4.50 -2.37 23.06
CA ASP A 243 4.38 -2.14 24.50
C ASP A 243 3.49 -3.19 25.20
N TYR A 244 2.65 -3.89 24.42
CA TYR A 244 1.65 -4.85 24.92
C TYR A 244 1.99 -6.31 24.54
N GLN A 245 3.27 -6.66 24.42
CA GLN A 245 3.67 -8.04 24.10
C GLN A 245 3.51 -9.03 25.27
N GLU A 246 3.63 -8.56 26.52
CA GLU A 246 3.22 -9.33 27.71
C GLU A 246 1.77 -9.00 28.10
N THR A 247 1.10 -9.89 28.83
CA THR A 247 -0.17 -9.53 29.48
C THR A 247 0.10 -8.45 30.54
N PRO A 248 -0.78 -7.44 30.68
CA PRO A 248 -0.58 -6.38 31.66
C PRO A 248 -0.59 -6.97 33.07
N LYS A 249 0.52 -6.79 33.80
CA LYS A 249 0.57 -7.09 35.23
C LYS A 249 -0.38 -6.10 35.91
N THR A 250 -1.57 -6.56 36.27
CA THR A 250 -2.51 -5.78 37.08
C THR A 250 -1.79 -5.34 38.35
N VAL A 251 -1.62 -4.02 38.50
CA VAL A 251 -1.07 -3.46 39.73
C VAL A 251 -2.15 -3.63 40.78
N GLN A 252 -2.10 -4.77 41.49
CA GLN A 252 -2.90 -4.98 42.69
C GLN A 252 -2.57 -3.83 43.64
N GLY A 253 -3.51 -2.88 43.76
CA GLY A 253 -3.35 -1.71 44.59
C GLY A 253 -3.04 -2.14 46.02
N THR A 254 -1.79 -2.00 46.44
CA THR A 254 -1.37 -2.30 47.79
C THR A 254 -2.11 -1.34 48.72
N LEU A 255 -3.06 -1.88 49.50
CA LEU A 255 -3.70 -1.20 50.62
C LEU A 255 -2.68 -1.05 51.77
N GLY A 256 -1.61 -0.31 51.50
CA GLY A 256 -0.65 0.19 52.47
C GLY A 256 -1.29 1.35 53.22
N GLY A 257 -1.63 1.13 54.47
CA GLY A 257 -2.49 2.04 55.23
C GLY A 257 -1.84 3.38 55.58
N MET A 258 -2.70 4.37 55.80
CA MET A 258 -2.44 5.45 56.75
C MET A 258 -3.42 5.32 57.91
N ILE A 259 -2.87 5.06 59.09
CA ILE A 259 -3.43 5.37 60.41
C ILE A 259 -2.41 6.32 61.05
#